data_AF-A0A9D1KCB4-F1
#
_entry.id   AF-A0A9D1KCB4-F1
#
_cell.length_a   1.000
_cell.length_b   1.000
_cell.length_c   1.000
_cell.angle_alpha   90.00
_cell.angle_beta   90.00
_cell.angle_gamma   90.00
#
_symmetry.space_group_name_H-M   'P 1'
#
loop_
_entity.id
_entity.type
_entity.pdbx_description
1 polymer ?
#
loop_
_entity_poly.entity_id
_entity_poly.type
_entity_poly.pdbx_seq_one_letter_code
_entity_poly.pdbx_strand_id
1 'polypeptide(L)'
;MKKIVISGSSKLQDKVNYWLEHFKKQNYEILDYPRLIDLDKYTEELPIVYKNFYNALENTDVFFLMNEEKNGIKGYIGASAIAELTYVVILNLIHNKNIDIYILNMPSEELTAYDEVKFWLDIGWIKLYKEK
;
A
#
# COMPACT_ATOMS: atom_id res chain seq x y z
N MET A 1 4.89 -18.86 5.45
CA MET A 1 4.08 -18.04 4.52
C MET A 1 4.22 -16.61 4.98
N LYS A 2 4.64 -15.68 4.11
CA LYS A 2 4.74 -14.26 4.48
C LYS A 2 3.35 -13.62 4.38
N LYS A 3 3.01 -12.77 5.33
CA LYS A 3 1.80 -11.96 5.34
C LYS A 3 2.03 -10.66 4.57
N ILE A 4 1.08 -10.29 3.73
CA ILE A 4 1.14 -9.08 2.92
C ILE A 4 -0.13 -8.25 3.05
N VAL A 5 0.05 -6.93 3.15
CA VAL A 5 -1.00 -5.94 2.90
C VAL A 5 -0.70 -5.24 1.59
N ILE A 6 -1.72 -5.13 0.74
CA ILE A 6 -1.67 -4.37 -0.50
C ILE A 6 -2.34 -3.02 -0.25
N SER A 7 -1.67 -1.92 -0.56
CA SER A 7 -2.20 -0.56 -0.51
C SER A 7 -2.28 0.02 -1.92
N GLY A 8 -3.16 1.00 -2.13
CA GLY A 8 -3.30 1.69 -3.40
C GLY A 8 -4.73 2.21 -3.60
N SER A 9 -5.04 2.62 -4.84
CA SER A 9 -6.39 3.14 -5.11
C SER A 9 -7.41 2.01 -5.26
N SER A 10 -8.47 2.04 -4.44
CA SER A 10 -9.65 1.18 -4.61
C SER A 10 -10.40 1.40 -5.94
N LYS A 11 -10.12 2.48 -6.67
CA LYS A 11 -10.69 2.73 -7.99
C LYS A 11 -10.02 1.91 -9.12
N LEU A 12 -8.95 1.17 -8.83
CA LEU A 12 -8.21 0.35 -9.80
C LEU A 12 -8.41 -1.15 -9.54
N GLN A 13 -9.66 -1.61 -9.47
CA GLN A 13 -9.99 -3.00 -9.09
C GLN A 13 -9.35 -4.07 -10.00
N ASP A 14 -9.21 -3.80 -11.30
CA ASP A 14 -8.53 -4.73 -12.21
C ASP A 14 -7.05 -4.94 -11.83
N LYS A 15 -6.37 -3.86 -11.41
CA LYS A 15 -4.99 -3.92 -10.91
C LYS A 15 -4.91 -4.58 -9.54
N VAL A 16 -5.87 -4.29 -8.65
CA VAL A 16 -6.00 -4.97 -7.36
C VAL A 16 -6.04 -6.48 -7.58
N ASN A 17 -6.95 -6.95 -8.44
CA ASN A 17 -7.12 -8.37 -8.74
C ASN A 17 -5.85 -9.00 -9.32
N TYR A 18 -5.15 -8.31 -10.22
CA TYR A 18 -3.86 -8.77 -10.73
C TYR A 18 -2.85 -9.01 -9.58
N TRP A 19 -2.67 -8.03 -8.69
CA TRP A 19 -1.71 -8.13 -7.59
C TRP A 19 -2.12 -9.18 -6.55
N LEU A 20 -3.41 -9.34 -6.27
CA LEU A 20 -3.91 -10.41 -5.42
C LEU A 20 -3.50 -11.78 -5.97
N GLU A 21 -3.73 -12.04 -7.26
CA GLU A 21 -3.37 -13.31 -7.88
C GLU A 21 -1.86 -13.51 -7.98
N HIS A 22 -1.11 -12.45 -8.24
CA HIS A 22 0.36 -12.46 -8.24
C HIS A 22 0.94 -12.92 -6.91
N PHE A 23 0.52 -12.30 -5.80
CA PHE A 23 1.03 -12.65 -4.47
C PHE A 23 0.51 -14.00 -3.98
N LYS A 24 -0.74 -14.39 -4.31
CA LYS A 24 -1.25 -15.74 -4.05
C LYS A 24 -0.39 -16.81 -4.72
N LYS A 25 -0.05 -16.65 -6.00
CA LYS A 25 0.82 -17.60 -6.74
C LYS A 25 2.22 -17.73 -6.12
N GLN A 26 2.68 -16.69 -5.43
CA GLN A 26 3.95 -16.69 -4.69
C GLN A 26 3.81 -17.16 -3.23
N ASN A 27 2.67 -17.74 -2.86
CA ASN A 27 2.41 -18.30 -1.53
C ASN A 27 2.49 -17.25 -0.39
N TYR A 28 1.95 -16.05 -0.64
CA TYR A 28 1.70 -15.04 0.39
C TYR A 28 0.30 -15.18 0.98
N GLU A 29 0.16 -14.85 2.27
CA GLU A 29 -1.12 -14.65 2.94
C GLU A 29 -1.53 -13.18 2.82
N ILE A 30 -2.62 -12.90 2.11
CA ILE A 30 -3.10 -11.53 1.94
C ILE A 30 -3.98 -11.17 3.13
N LEU A 31 -3.54 -10.21 3.95
CA LEU A 31 -4.28 -9.76 5.13
C LEU A 31 -5.36 -8.73 4.81
N ASP A 32 -5.04 -7.75 3.96
CA ASP A 32 -6.00 -6.74 3.51
C ASP A 32 -5.55 -6.09 2.19
N TYR A 33 -6.50 -5.42 1.51
CA TYR A 33 -6.33 -4.76 0.22
C TYR A 33 -7.44 -3.72 -0.03
N PRO A 34 -7.23 -2.72 -0.90
CA PRO A 34 -8.20 -1.67 -1.12
C PRO A 34 -9.43 -2.18 -1.88
N ARG A 35 -10.59 -2.00 -1.26
CA ARG A 35 -11.90 -2.41 -1.77
C ARG A 35 -12.80 -1.21 -1.99
N LEU A 36 -13.75 -1.35 -2.91
CA LEU A 36 -14.85 -0.38 -3.02
C LEU A 36 -15.77 -0.54 -1.82
N ILE A 37 -16.20 0.58 -1.26
CA ILE A 37 -17.19 0.65 -0.18
C ILE A 37 -18.50 1.09 -0.81
N ASP A 38 -19.60 0.48 -0.38
CA ASP A 38 -20.94 0.89 -0.79
C ASP A 38 -21.21 2.33 -0.31
N LEU A 39 -21.62 3.21 -1.21
CA LEU A 39 -21.85 4.62 -0.90
C LEU A 39 -22.99 4.79 0.11
N ASP A 40 -23.99 3.91 0.07
CA ASP A 40 -25.14 3.97 0.96
C ASP A 40 -24.77 3.59 2.41
N LYS A 41 -23.65 2.88 2.59
CA LYS A 41 -23.14 2.42 3.90
C LYS A 41 -21.83 3.07 4.30
N TYR A 42 -21.39 4.07 3.55
CA TYR A 42 -20.03 4.61 3.65
C TYR A 42 -19.68 5.07 5.06
N THR A 43 -20.57 5.80 5.74
CA THR A 43 -20.33 6.31 7.10
C THR A 43 -20.23 5.21 8.16
N GLU A 44 -20.90 4.07 7.96
CA GLU A 44 -20.91 2.95 8.90
C GLU A 44 -19.75 1.97 8.64
N GLU A 45 -19.45 1.70 7.37
CA GLU A 45 -18.42 0.74 6.98
C GLU A 45 -17.00 1.34 7.01
N LEU A 46 -16.85 2.63 6.70
CA LEU A 46 -15.52 3.26 6.60
C LEU A 46 -14.68 3.12 7.88
N PRO A 47 -15.21 3.36 9.11
CA PRO A 47 -14.42 3.20 10.33
C PRO A 47 -13.96 1.75 10.54
N ILE A 48 -14.79 0.77 10.16
CA ILE A 48 -14.48 -0.65 10.26
C ILE A 48 -13.39 -1.02 9.26
N VAL A 49 -13.51 -0.55 8.01
CA VAL A 49 -12.49 -0.75 6.98
C VAL A 49 -11.15 -0.15 7.41
N TYR A 50 -11.14 1.09 7.91
CA TYR A 50 -9.91 1.72 8.41
C TYR A 50 -9.29 0.93 9.56
N LYS A 51 -10.09 0.59 10.58
CA LYS A 51 -9.61 -0.18 11.73
C LYS A 51 -8.98 -1.50 11.29
N ASN A 52 -9.66 -2.25 10.43
CA ASN A 52 -9.18 -3.55 9.97
C ASN A 52 -7.90 -3.42 9.14
N PHE A 53 -7.85 -2.43 8.23
CA PHE A 53 -6.69 -2.21 7.39
C PHE A 53 -5.45 -1.85 8.21
N TYR A 54 -5.57 -0.91 9.17
CA TYR A 54 -4.43 -0.53 10.03
C TYR A 54 -4.03 -1.65 11.00
N ASN A 55 -4.98 -2.43 11.51
CA ASN A 55 -4.66 -3.66 12.25
C ASN A 55 -3.88 -4.65 11.39
N ALA A 56 -4.21 -4.78 10.10
CA ALA A 56 -3.46 -5.64 9.18
C ALA A 56 -2.03 -5.10 8.97
N LEU A 57 -1.84 -3.79 8.87
CA LEU A 57 -0.51 -3.16 8.77
C LEU A 57 0.38 -3.48 9.98
N GLU A 58 -0.18 -3.52 11.19
CA GLU A 58 0.58 -3.88 12.40
C GLU A 58 1.03 -5.36 12.45
N ASN A 59 0.36 -6.23 11.67
CA ASN A 59 0.52 -7.69 11.70
C ASN A 59 1.10 -8.27 10.40
N THR A 60 1.47 -7.42 9.44
CA THR A 60 2.02 -7.84 8.16
C THR A 60 3.53 -8.07 8.24
N ASP A 61 4.05 -8.93 7.38
CA ASP A 61 5.50 -9.04 7.14
C ASP A 61 5.93 -8.14 5.98
N VAL A 62 5.02 -7.85 5.06
CA VAL A 62 5.25 -7.09 3.83
C VAL A 62 4.15 -6.06 3.61
N PHE A 63 4.53 -4.84 3.29
CA PHE A 63 3.65 -3.82 2.74
C PHE A 63 3.98 -3.60 1.27
N PHE A 64 2.95 -3.62 0.42
CA PHE A 64 3.11 -3.34 -1.00
C PHE A 64 2.14 -2.26 -1.46
N LEU A 65 2.68 -1.11 -1.87
CA LEU A 65 1.92 -0.04 -2.49
C LEU A 65 1.90 -0.23 -4.00
N MET A 66 0.74 -0.62 -4.55
CA MET A 66 0.51 -0.68 -5.99
C MET A 66 0.21 0.73 -6.54
N ASN A 67 1.18 1.64 -6.47
CA ASN A 67 1.07 2.96 -7.08
C ASN A 67 1.15 2.85 -8.61
N GLU A 68 0.12 2.25 -9.18
CA GLU A 68 -0.17 2.14 -10.60
C GLU A 68 -0.41 3.52 -11.22
N GLU A 69 -0.45 3.56 -12.55
CA GLU A 69 -0.91 4.75 -13.25
C GLU A 69 -2.41 4.98 -13.01
N LYS A 70 -2.78 6.23 -12.76
CA LYS A 70 -4.19 6.63 -12.61
C LYS A 70 -4.40 8.00 -13.21
N ASN A 71 -5.39 8.14 -14.09
CA ASN A 71 -5.72 9.39 -14.77
C ASN A 71 -4.49 10.04 -15.48
N GLY A 72 -3.63 9.23 -16.09
CA GLY A 72 -2.40 9.69 -16.76
C GLY A 72 -1.23 10.00 -15.82
N ILE A 73 -1.40 9.88 -14.50
CA ILE A 73 -0.33 10.12 -13.53
C ILE A 73 0.31 8.78 -13.17
N LYS A 74 1.54 8.57 -13.65
CA LYS A 74 2.35 7.40 -13.30
C LYS A 74 2.77 7.45 -11.83
N GLY A 75 2.80 6.28 -11.18
CA GLY A 75 3.23 6.22 -9.78
C GLY A 75 2.24 6.92 -8.84
N TYR A 76 0.94 6.92 -9.15
CA TYR A 76 -0.06 7.70 -8.42
C TYR A 76 -0.16 7.26 -6.96
N ILE A 77 -0.03 8.22 -6.04
CA ILE A 77 -0.21 8.02 -4.60
C ILE A 77 -1.27 9.03 -4.12
N GLY A 78 -2.42 8.51 -3.68
CA GLY A 78 -3.47 9.32 -3.08
C GLY A 78 -3.26 9.57 -1.58
N ALA A 79 -4.07 10.46 -1.00
CA ALA A 79 -3.97 10.85 0.41
C ALA A 79 -4.00 9.66 1.40
N SER A 80 -4.92 8.70 1.22
CA SER A 80 -4.96 7.51 2.07
C SER A 80 -3.72 6.63 1.90
N ALA A 81 -3.27 6.42 0.67
CA ALA A 81 -2.12 5.57 0.37
C ALA A 81 -0.81 6.13 0.94
N ILE A 82 -0.60 7.45 0.90
CA ILE A 82 0.57 8.05 1.56
C ILE A 82 0.47 7.96 3.08
N ALA A 83 -0.72 8.15 3.68
CA ALA A 83 -0.90 7.98 5.12
C ALA A 83 -0.59 6.54 5.59
N GLU A 84 -1.04 5.55 4.84
CA GLU A 84 -0.77 4.13 5.07
C GLU A 84 0.73 3.83 4.95
N LEU A 85 1.39 4.31 3.89
CA LEU A 85 2.84 4.15 3.70
C LEU A 85 3.63 4.79 4.85
N THR A 86 3.31 6.04 5.21
CA THR A 86 3.92 6.74 6.36
C THR A 86 3.76 5.94 7.63
N TYR A 87 2.56 5.41 7.89
CA TYR A 87 2.29 4.63 9.09
C TYR A 87 3.18 3.38 9.18
N VAL A 88 3.36 2.64 8.08
CA VAL A 88 4.25 1.47 8.06
C VAL A 88 5.72 1.85 8.27
N VAL A 89 6.18 2.98 7.72
CA VAL A 89 7.51 3.51 8.02
C VAL A 89 7.66 3.80 9.51
N ILE A 90 6.67 4.47 10.13
CA ILE A 90 6.67 4.76 11.56
C ILE A 90 6.65 3.47 12.41
N LEU A 91 5.89 2.46 12.02
CA LEU A 91 5.88 1.14 12.69
C LEU A 91 7.28 0.54 12.75
N ASN A 92 8.06 0.61 11.67
CA ASN A 92 9.44 0.15 11.68
C ASN A 92 10.33 1.02 12.59
N LEU A 93 10.15 2.36 12.56
CA LEU A 93 11.01 3.29 13.30
C LEU A 93 10.83 3.26 14.82
N ILE A 94 9.59 3.23 15.31
CA ILE A 94 9.31 3.43 16.75
C ILE A 94 8.71 2.21 17.44
N HIS A 95 8.19 1.25 16.68
CA HIS A 95 7.59 0.02 17.23
C HIS A 95 8.47 -1.23 16.99
N ASN A 96 9.72 -1.05 16.54
CA ASN A 96 10.68 -2.13 16.26
C ASN A 96 10.10 -3.23 15.36
N LYS A 97 9.19 -2.85 14.45
CA LYS A 97 8.72 -3.75 13.39
C LYS A 97 9.81 -3.91 12.34
N ASN A 98 9.77 -5.02 11.61
CA ASN A 98 10.68 -5.33 10.51
C ASN A 98 9.88 -5.62 9.24
N ILE A 99 8.95 -4.72 8.90
CA ILE A 99 8.09 -4.87 7.73
C ILE A 99 8.90 -4.56 6.48
N ASP A 100 8.89 -5.45 5.49
CA ASP A 100 9.44 -5.17 4.16
C ASP A 100 8.49 -4.21 3.41
N ILE A 101 8.93 -2.99 3.11
CA ILE A 101 8.10 -1.97 2.46
C ILE A 101 8.49 -1.84 0.98
N TYR A 102 7.53 -2.12 0.10
CA TYR A 102 7.69 -1.99 -1.35
C TYR A 102 6.69 -1.01 -1.95
N ILE A 103 7.13 -0.26 -2.96
CA ILE A 103 6.25 0.51 -3.86
C ILE A 103 6.49 0.05 -5.30
N LEU A 104 5.45 0.05 -6.14
CA LEU A 104 5.54 -0.46 -7.50
C LEU A 104 6.37 0.45 -8.43
N ASN A 105 6.06 1.75 -8.44
CA ASN A 105 6.65 2.72 -9.35
C ASN A 105 7.30 3.87 -8.58
N MET A 106 8.25 4.56 -9.22
CA MET A 106 8.63 5.90 -8.76
C MET A 106 7.41 6.83 -8.91
N PRO A 107 7.00 7.58 -7.86
CA PRO A 107 5.94 8.58 -8.00
C PRO A 107 6.34 9.66 -9.00
N SER A 108 5.35 10.25 -9.68
CA SER A 108 5.55 11.47 -10.47
C SER A 108 6.00 12.63 -9.59
N GLU A 109 6.90 13.47 -10.10
CA GLU A 109 7.35 14.73 -9.47
C GLU A 109 6.22 15.72 -9.20
N GLU A 110 5.10 15.58 -9.90
CA GLU A 110 3.90 16.42 -9.72
C GLU A 110 3.10 16.05 -8.46
N LEU A 111 3.34 14.88 -7.86
CA LEU A 111 2.63 14.44 -6.66
C LEU A 111 3.25 15.06 -5.41
N THR A 112 2.41 15.55 -4.50
CA THR A 112 2.85 16.08 -3.20
C THR A 112 3.66 15.08 -2.37
N ALA A 113 3.46 13.77 -2.58
CA ALA A 113 4.21 12.72 -1.90
C ALA A 113 5.61 12.46 -2.49
N TYR A 114 5.98 13.10 -3.61
CA TYR A 114 7.21 12.76 -4.35
C TYR A 114 8.47 12.89 -3.49
N ASP A 115 8.74 14.07 -2.93
CA ASP A 115 9.99 14.34 -2.22
C ASP A 115 10.20 13.40 -1.04
N GLU A 116 9.13 13.15 -0.27
CA GLU A 116 9.19 12.27 0.90
C GLU A 116 9.42 10.80 0.51
N VAL A 117 8.68 10.29 -0.48
CA VAL A 117 8.84 8.92 -0.97
C VAL A 117 10.20 8.73 -1.62
N LYS A 118 10.69 9.72 -2.38
CA LYS A 118 12.03 9.72 -2.95
C LYS A 118 13.08 9.65 -1.84
N PHE A 119 12.96 10.49 -0.81
CA PHE A 119 13.88 10.47 0.33
C PHE A 119 13.93 9.09 0.99
N TRP A 120 12.79 8.46 1.26
CA TRP A 120 12.74 7.12 1.84
C TRP A 120 13.34 6.03 0.94
N LEU A 121 13.20 6.15 -0.38
CA LEU A 121 13.89 5.28 -1.35
C LEU A 121 15.41 5.48 -1.29
N ASP A 122 15.86 6.74 -1.29
CA ASP A 122 17.29 7.09 -1.33
C ASP A 122 18.04 6.58 -0.09
N ILE A 123 17.40 6.64 1.09
CA ILE A 123 17.97 6.14 2.36
C ILE A 123 17.67 4.64 2.61
N GLY A 124 16.95 3.99 1.69
CA GLY A 124 16.69 2.54 1.72
C GLY A 124 15.64 2.08 2.75
N TRP A 125 14.79 2.98 3.25
CA TRP A 125 13.68 2.63 4.15
C TRP A 125 12.57 1.90 3.42
N ILE A 126 12.37 2.22 2.14
CA ILE A 126 11.44 1.56 1.24
C ILE A 126 12.15 1.17 -0.05
N LYS A 127 11.56 0.26 -0.83
CA LYS A 127 12.18 -0.29 -2.05
C LYS A 127 11.22 -0.26 -3.22
N LEU A 128 11.75 -0.08 -4.43
CA LEU A 128 10.99 -0.38 -5.64
C LEU A 128 10.79 -1.90 -5.76
N TYR A 129 9.55 -2.30 -6.00
CA TYR A 129 9.22 -3.69 -6.27
C TYR A 129 9.81 -4.11 -7.62
N LYS A 130 10.36 -5.32 -7.67
CA LYS A 130 10.84 -5.95 -8.89
C LYS A 130 10.07 -7.25 -9.03
N GLU A 131 9.24 -7.35 -10.06
CA GLU A 131 8.64 -8.63 -10.44
C GLU A 131 9.77 -9.64 -10.72
N LYS A 132 9.56 -10.88 -10.26
CA LYS A 132 10.48 -12.00 -10.47
C LYS A 132 9.97 -12.88 -11.59
#